data_AF-A0A4U9WEQ8-F1
#
_entry.id   AF-A0A4U9WEQ8-F1
#
_cell.length_a   1.000
_cell.length_b   1.000
_cell.length_c   1.000
_cell.angle_alpha   90.00
_cell.angle_beta   90.00
_cell.angle_gamma   90.00
#
_symmetry.space_group_name_H-M   'P 1'
#
loop_
_entity.id
_entity.type
_entity.pdbx_description
1 polymer ?
#
loop_
_entity_poly.entity_id
_entity_poly.type
_entity_poly.pdbx_seq_one_letter_code
_entity_poly.pdbx_strand_id
1 'polypeptide(L)'
;MVGDDFYGTTLLEQAKLAGVNVDNCHRLHGENTSTYVSLLDGNGEMLVAINDMRILEKLTPALLSHSKDLIQHCGVLVLDCNLTEDALAWLFTNAGNVPVFVDTVSAFKAPKIKKLALAYPYVEAESD
;
A
#
# COMPACT_ATOMS: atom_id res chain seq x y z
N MET A 1 3.90 -4.56 3.40
CA MET A 1 5.10 -5.36 3.08
C MET A 1 6.34 -4.57 3.43
N VAL A 2 7.44 -5.24 3.70
CA VAL A 2 8.74 -4.62 4.02
C VAL A 2 9.88 -5.41 3.38
N GLY A 3 11.04 -4.76 3.24
CA GLY A 3 12.29 -5.43 2.92
C GLY A 3 12.84 -6.21 4.11
N ASP A 4 13.92 -6.94 3.91
CA ASP A 4 14.62 -7.64 4.99
C ASP A 4 15.70 -6.81 5.70
N ASP A 5 15.66 -5.50 5.48
CA ASP A 5 16.56 -4.51 6.07
C ASP A 5 16.19 -4.08 7.51
N PHE A 6 17.03 -3.18 8.03
CA PHE A 6 16.87 -2.58 9.36
C PHE A 6 15.55 -1.80 9.49
N TYR A 7 15.18 -1.04 8.46
CA TYR A 7 13.96 -0.24 8.47
C TYR A 7 12.71 -1.13 8.51
N GLY A 8 12.68 -2.21 7.73
CA GLY A 8 11.58 -3.17 7.72
C GLY A 8 11.40 -3.84 9.07
N THR A 9 12.49 -4.25 9.70
CA THR A 9 12.46 -4.81 11.06
C THR A 9 11.89 -3.80 12.06
N THR A 10 12.41 -2.58 12.06
CA THR A 10 11.98 -1.50 12.97
C THR A 10 10.50 -1.17 12.78
N LEU A 11 10.03 -1.04 11.52
CA LEU A 11 8.63 -0.73 11.22
C LEU A 11 7.67 -1.81 11.75
N LEU A 12 7.99 -3.09 11.52
CA LEU A 12 7.14 -4.19 12.00
C LEU A 12 7.10 -4.25 13.52
N GLU A 13 8.22 -4.00 14.20
CA GLU A 13 8.27 -3.94 15.67
C GLU A 13 7.43 -2.78 16.22
N GLN A 14 7.58 -1.57 15.67
CA GLN A 14 6.80 -0.42 16.11
C GLN A 14 5.30 -0.59 15.82
N ALA A 15 4.93 -1.16 14.67
CA ALA A 15 3.54 -1.45 14.33
C ALA A 15 2.92 -2.45 15.33
N LYS A 16 3.65 -3.51 15.69
CA LYS A 16 3.22 -4.46 16.73
C LYS A 16 3.04 -3.78 18.08
N LEU A 17 3.97 -2.92 18.49
CA LEU A 17 3.87 -2.15 19.75
C LEU A 17 2.67 -1.20 19.76
N ALA A 18 2.28 -0.67 18.60
CA ALA A 18 1.09 0.14 18.42
C ALA A 18 -0.22 -0.67 18.38
N GLY A 19 -0.17 -2.00 18.48
CA GLY A 19 -1.34 -2.88 18.49
C GLY A 19 -1.79 -3.36 17.10
N VAL A 20 -1.00 -3.15 16.05
CA VAL A 20 -1.30 -3.64 14.71
C VAL A 20 -0.87 -5.11 14.59
N ASN A 21 -1.79 -5.97 14.15
CA ASN A 21 -1.43 -7.34 13.75
C ASN A 21 -0.70 -7.30 12.40
N VAL A 22 0.55 -7.75 12.37
CA VAL A 22 1.39 -7.78 11.16
C VAL A 22 1.78 -9.20 10.74
N ASP A 23 1.10 -10.23 11.23
CA ASP A 23 1.44 -11.64 10.94
C ASP A 23 1.35 -11.97 9.45
N ASN A 24 0.51 -11.25 8.70
CA ASN A 24 0.34 -11.40 7.25
C ASN A 24 1.18 -10.40 6.44
N CYS A 25 2.10 -9.64 7.06
CA CYS A 25 2.99 -8.76 6.32
C CYS A 25 4.09 -9.55 5.60
N HIS A 26 4.18 -9.39 4.27
CA HIS A 26 5.29 -9.95 3.50
C HIS A 26 6.61 -9.23 3.83
N ARG A 27 7.61 -10.02 4.23
CA ARG A 27 9.02 -9.61 4.33
C ARG A 27 9.79 -10.23 3.16
N LEU A 28 10.31 -9.38 2.28
CA LEU A 28 10.94 -9.83 1.03
C LEU A 28 12.47 -9.83 1.17
N HIS A 29 13.10 -10.97 0.88
CA HIS A 29 14.55 -11.13 0.96
C HIS A 29 15.25 -10.40 -0.18
N GLY A 30 16.29 -9.63 0.13
CA GLY A 30 17.10 -8.90 -0.85
C GLY A 30 16.43 -7.63 -1.41
N GLU A 31 15.32 -7.20 -0.80
CA GLU A 31 14.61 -5.98 -1.15
C GLU A 31 14.77 -4.93 -0.05
N ASN A 32 14.80 -3.66 -0.44
CA ASN A 32 14.80 -2.56 0.51
C ASN A 32 13.37 -2.15 0.87
N THR A 33 13.15 -1.80 2.12
CA THR A 33 11.91 -1.19 2.59
C THR A 33 11.71 0.17 1.94
N SER A 34 10.48 0.44 1.48
CA SER A 34 10.09 1.72 0.90
C SER A 34 10.53 2.88 1.78
N THR A 35 11.28 3.84 1.21
CA THR A 35 11.86 4.96 1.95
C THR A 35 11.71 6.25 1.17
N TYR A 36 11.22 7.29 1.84
CA TYR A 36 11.19 8.66 1.34
C TYR A 36 12.09 9.52 2.23
N VAL A 37 13.09 10.17 1.63
CA VAL A 37 14.02 11.07 2.32
C VAL A 37 13.97 12.43 1.66
N SER A 38 13.66 13.48 2.41
CA SER A 38 13.74 14.87 1.94
C SER A 38 14.86 15.62 2.65
N LEU A 39 15.55 16.48 1.90
CA LEU A 39 16.47 17.47 2.42
C LEU A 39 15.77 18.83 2.35
N LEU A 40 15.70 19.50 3.50
CA LEU A 40 15.12 20.83 3.62
C LEU A 40 16.25 21.86 3.78
N ASP A 41 16.01 23.09 3.34
CA ASP A 41 16.88 24.22 3.61
C ASP A 41 16.69 24.79 5.03
N GLY A 42 17.40 25.88 5.36
CA GLY A 42 17.28 26.54 6.66
C GLY A 42 15.92 27.19 6.93
N ASN A 43 15.08 27.37 5.90
CA ASN A 43 13.72 27.90 6.01
C ASN A 43 12.66 26.79 6.07
N GLY A 44 13.07 25.52 5.93
CA GLY A 44 12.16 24.37 5.86
C GLY A 44 11.62 24.09 4.45
N GLU A 45 12.12 24.78 3.42
CA GLU A 45 11.76 24.52 2.03
C GLU A 45 12.49 23.28 1.50
N MET A 46 11.78 22.43 0.77
CA MET A 46 12.37 21.20 0.22
C MET A 46 13.36 21.51 -0.91
N LEU A 47 14.61 21.13 -0.73
CA LEU A 47 15.67 21.24 -1.74
C LEU A 47 15.68 20.03 -2.69
N VAL A 48 15.65 18.83 -2.12
CA VAL A 48 15.67 17.57 -2.87
C VAL A 48 14.97 16.48 -2.08
N ALA A 49 14.38 15.52 -2.79
CA ALA A 49 13.85 14.30 -2.20
C ALA A 49 14.31 13.06 -2.98
N ILE A 50 14.56 11.98 -2.24
CA ILE A 50 14.82 10.64 -2.74
C ILE A 50 13.61 9.79 -2.37
N ASN A 51 13.00 9.17 -3.37
CA ASN A 51 11.82 8.34 -3.18
C ASN A 51 12.08 6.93 -3.74
N ASP A 52 12.39 5.98 -2.86
CA ASP A 52 12.55 4.58 -3.22
C ASP A 52 11.31 3.78 -2.79
N MET A 53 10.44 3.47 -3.76
CA MET A 53 9.17 2.76 -3.55
C MET A 53 9.10 1.46 -4.36
N ARG A 54 10.23 0.99 -4.90
CA ARG A 54 10.28 -0.11 -5.87
C ARG A 54 9.75 -1.44 -5.32
N ILE A 55 9.88 -1.67 -4.01
CA ILE A 55 9.37 -2.88 -3.38
C ILE A 55 7.84 -3.04 -3.57
N LEU A 56 7.09 -1.96 -3.74
CA LEU A 56 5.64 -2.02 -4.00
C LEU A 56 5.30 -2.73 -5.31
N GLU A 57 6.21 -2.71 -6.29
CA GLU A 57 6.07 -3.46 -7.55
C GLU A 57 6.10 -4.99 -7.32
N LYS A 58 6.59 -5.43 -6.15
CA LYS A 58 6.64 -6.84 -5.76
C LYS A 58 5.33 -7.34 -5.16
N LEU A 59 4.38 -6.46 -4.82
CA LEU A 59 3.03 -6.85 -4.38
C LEU A 59 2.19 -7.29 -5.58
N THR A 60 2.56 -8.41 -6.18
CA THR A 60 1.90 -8.96 -7.35
C THR A 60 0.59 -9.67 -6.98
N PRO A 61 -0.33 -9.86 -7.95
CA PRO A 61 -1.49 -10.74 -7.78
C PRO A 61 -1.16 -12.13 -7.21
N ALA A 62 -0.03 -12.71 -7.62
CA ALA A 62 0.43 -14.01 -7.11
C ALA A 62 0.76 -13.92 -5.61
N LEU A 63 1.48 -12.87 -5.19
CA LEU A 63 1.82 -12.67 -3.78
C LEU A 63 0.56 -12.37 -2.94
N LEU A 64 -0.36 -11.56 -3.46
CA LEU A 64 -1.64 -11.24 -2.81
C LEU A 64 -2.53 -12.46 -2.62
N SER A 65 -2.46 -13.44 -3.53
CA SER A 65 -3.29 -14.65 -3.45
C SER A 65 -3.10 -15.46 -2.16
N HIS A 66 -1.92 -15.35 -1.53
CA HIS A 66 -1.65 -15.96 -0.23
C HIS A 66 -2.49 -15.37 0.92
N SER A 67 -3.00 -14.15 0.75
CA SER A 67 -3.84 -13.46 1.74
C SER A 67 -5.32 -13.44 1.36
N LYS A 68 -5.74 -14.21 0.35
CA LYS A 68 -7.11 -14.15 -0.19
C LYS A 68 -8.17 -14.45 0.87
N ASP A 69 -7.98 -15.49 1.67
CA ASP A 69 -8.93 -15.86 2.71
C ASP A 69 -9.06 -14.76 3.77
N LEU A 70 -7.94 -14.15 4.19
CA LEU A 70 -7.95 -13.01 5.10
C LEU A 70 -8.75 -11.83 4.52
N ILE A 71 -8.49 -11.50 3.26
CA ILE A 71 -9.14 -10.39 2.55
C ILE A 71 -10.65 -10.61 2.45
N GLN A 72 -11.11 -11.84 2.22
CA GLN A 72 -12.54 -12.14 2.05
C GLN A 72 -13.32 -12.22 3.38
N HIS A 73 -12.63 -12.31 4.51
CA HIS A 73 -13.22 -12.42 5.84
C HIS A 73 -12.97 -11.18 6.73
N CYS A 74 -12.31 -10.14 6.22
CA CYS A 74 -12.17 -8.89 6.95
C CYS A 74 -13.47 -8.06 6.90
N GLY A 75 -13.63 -7.15 7.86
CA GLY A 75 -14.80 -6.26 7.90
C GLY A 75 -14.75 -5.13 6.86
N VAL A 76 -13.55 -4.73 6.48
CA VAL A 76 -13.29 -3.64 5.52
C VAL A 76 -11.89 -3.82 4.92
N LEU A 77 -11.72 -3.42 3.66
CA LEU A 77 -10.45 -3.36 2.97
C LEU A 77 -10.10 -1.89 2.69
N VAL A 78 -9.02 -1.40 3.28
CA VAL A 78 -8.49 -0.05 3.03
C VAL A 78 -7.26 -0.16 2.16
N LEU A 79 -7.26 0.53 1.03
CA LEU A 79 -6.22 0.52 0.01
C LEU A 79 -5.70 1.93 -0.24
N ASP A 80 -4.49 2.04 -0.77
CA ASP A 80 -3.96 3.30 -1.27
C ASP A 80 -3.55 3.20 -2.75
N CYS A 81 -3.35 4.34 -3.41
CA CYS A 81 -2.88 4.38 -4.79
C CYS A 81 -1.35 4.25 -4.96
N ASN A 82 -0.60 3.92 -3.89
CA ASN A 82 0.80 3.54 -4.03
C ASN A 82 0.93 2.16 -4.67
N LEU A 83 -0.11 1.31 -4.55
CA LEU A 83 -0.20 0.02 -5.22
C LEU A 83 -0.19 0.13 -6.76
N THR A 84 0.28 -0.93 -7.42
CA THR A 84 0.25 -1.06 -8.89
C THR A 84 -1.19 -1.25 -9.39
N GLU A 85 -1.45 -0.91 -10.66
CA GLU A 85 -2.78 -1.14 -11.26
C GLU A 85 -3.18 -2.62 -11.20
N ASP A 86 -2.24 -3.54 -11.42
CA ASP A 86 -2.48 -4.99 -11.35
C ASP A 86 -2.85 -5.46 -9.93
N ALA A 87 -2.16 -4.94 -8.91
CA ALA A 87 -2.46 -5.24 -7.51
C ALA A 87 -3.86 -4.74 -7.13
N LEU A 88 -4.17 -3.48 -7.48
CA LEU A 88 -5.48 -2.88 -7.24
C LEU A 88 -6.58 -3.67 -7.95
N ALA A 89 -6.42 -3.96 -9.24
CA ALA A 89 -7.39 -4.74 -10.01
C ALA A 89 -7.64 -6.12 -9.40
N TRP A 90 -6.58 -6.81 -8.95
CA TRP A 90 -6.72 -8.10 -8.28
C TRP A 90 -7.49 -7.98 -6.96
N LEU A 91 -7.19 -6.97 -6.14
CA LEU A 91 -7.87 -6.72 -4.87
C LEU A 91 -9.36 -6.47 -5.08
N PHE A 92 -9.75 -5.59 -6.02
CA PHE A 92 -11.16 -5.36 -6.35
C PHE A 92 -11.87 -6.62 -6.84
N THR A 93 -11.19 -7.43 -7.67
CA THR A 93 -11.76 -8.68 -8.20
C THR A 93 -11.98 -9.72 -7.09
N ASN A 94 -11.12 -9.75 -6.07
CA ASN A 94 -11.08 -10.82 -5.07
C ASN A 94 -11.63 -10.41 -3.69
N ALA A 95 -11.98 -9.14 -3.47
CA ALA A 95 -12.54 -8.64 -2.21
C ALA A 95 -13.92 -9.26 -1.86
N GLY A 96 -14.63 -9.84 -2.83
CA GLY A 96 -15.95 -10.42 -2.58
C GLY A 96 -16.96 -9.34 -2.18
N ASN A 97 -17.60 -9.52 -1.02
CA ASN A 97 -18.58 -8.55 -0.49
C ASN A 97 -17.98 -7.55 0.51
N VAL A 98 -16.65 -7.57 0.69
CA VAL A 98 -15.97 -6.68 1.63
C VAL A 98 -16.02 -5.23 1.11
N PRO A 99 -16.46 -4.26 1.92
CA PRO A 99 -16.39 -2.84 1.56
C PRO A 99 -14.94 -2.41 1.31
N VAL A 100 -14.70 -1.69 0.20
CA VAL A 100 -13.35 -1.24 -0.19
C VAL A 100 -13.28 0.28 -0.19
N PHE A 101 -12.36 0.81 0.62
CA PHE A 101 -12.04 2.23 0.69
C PHE A 101 -10.69 2.48 0.08
N VAL A 102 -10.57 3.58 -0.67
CA VAL A 102 -9.30 3.90 -1.34
C VAL A 102 -8.87 5.32 -1.03
N ASP A 103 -7.69 5.44 -0.43
CA ASP A 103 -6.96 6.69 -0.33
C ASP A 103 -6.19 6.93 -1.64
N THR A 104 -6.50 8.05 -2.31
CA THR A 104 -5.85 8.38 -3.57
C THR A 104 -4.41 8.89 -3.42
N VAL A 105 -3.99 9.27 -2.21
CA VAL A 105 -2.67 9.78 -1.80
C VAL A 105 -2.25 11.10 -2.45
N SER A 106 -2.61 11.32 -3.71
CA SER A 106 -2.32 12.54 -4.45
C SER A 106 -3.18 12.63 -5.71
N ALA A 107 -3.43 13.84 -6.18
CA ALA A 107 -4.09 14.10 -7.46
C ALA A 107 -3.42 13.37 -8.66
N PHE A 108 -2.09 13.16 -8.61
CA PHE A 108 -1.35 12.46 -9.66
C PHE A 108 -1.68 10.96 -9.73
N LYS A 109 -2.04 10.33 -8.60
CA LYS A 109 -2.30 8.90 -8.48
C LYS A 109 -3.79 8.54 -8.55
N ALA A 110 -4.68 9.51 -8.26
CA ALA A 110 -6.13 9.35 -8.36
C ALA A 110 -6.65 8.76 -9.70
N PRO A 111 -6.05 9.03 -10.88
CA PRO A 111 -6.51 8.43 -12.14
C PRO A 111 -6.52 6.89 -12.17
N LYS A 112 -5.70 6.21 -11.36
CA LYS A 112 -5.68 4.74 -11.26
C LYS A 112 -7.06 4.18 -10.85
N ILE A 113 -7.71 4.85 -9.92
CA ILE A 113 -9.00 4.40 -9.35
C ILE A 113 -10.15 4.79 -10.24
N LYS A 114 -10.08 5.92 -10.95
CA LYS A 114 -11.16 6.34 -11.86
C LYS A 114 -11.50 5.27 -12.90
N LYS A 115 -10.49 4.54 -13.41
CA LYS A 115 -10.70 3.41 -14.33
C LYS A 115 -11.37 2.20 -13.64
N LEU A 116 -11.01 1.93 -12.40
CA LEU A 116 -11.45 0.76 -11.63
C LEU A 116 -12.83 0.97 -10.99
N ALA A 117 -13.15 2.17 -10.50
CA ALA A 117 -14.45 2.50 -9.91
C ALA A 117 -15.61 2.38 -10.91
N LEU A 118 -15.35 2.55 -12.21
CA LEU A 118 -16.34 2.26 -13.27
C LEU A 118 -16.68 0.77 -13.38
N ALA A 119 -15.78 -0.12 -12.94
CA ALA A 119 -15.97 -1.57 -12.95
C ALA A 119 -16.45 -2.11 -11.58
N TYR A 120 -16.28 -1.35 -10.49
CA TYR A 120 -16.60 -1.78 -9.11
C TYR A 120 -17.35 -0.66 -8.35
N PRO A 121 -18.68 -0.73 -8.21
CA PRO A 121 -19.52 0.41 -7.80
C PRO A 121 -19.52 0.73 -6.29
N TYR A 122 -18.73 0.05 -5.46
CA TYR A 122 -18.67 0.24 -4.00
C TYR A 122 -17.36 0.88 -3.51
N VAL A 123 -16.74 1.71 -4.35
CA VAL A 123 -15.47 2.39 -4.02
C VAL A 123 -15.76 3.81 -3.55
N GLU A 124 -15.51 4.07 -2.27
CA GLU A 124 -15.37 5.43 -1.76
C GLU A 124 -13.90 5.85 -1.87
N ALA A 125 -13.66 6.92 -2.62
CA ALA A 125 -12.34 7.51 -2.83
C ALA A 125 -12.30 8.88 -2.16
N GLU A 126 -11.40 9.04 -1.19
CA GLU A 126 -11.05 10.34 -0.63
C GLU A 126 -9.77 10.86 -1.31
N SER A 127 -9.75 12.16 -1.59
CA SER A 127 -8.59 12.86 -2.14
C SER A 127 -8.25 14.04 -1.26
N ASP A 128 -7.01 14.08 -0.78
CA ASP A 128 -6.39 15.26 -0.18
C ASP A 128 -6.11 16.36 -1.22
#